data_AF-A0A2V9TJ05-F1
#
_entry.id   AF-A0A2V9TJ05-F1
#
_cell.length_a   1.000
_cell.length_b   1.000
_cell.length_c   1.000
_cell.angle_alpha   90.00
_cell.angle_beta   90.00
_cell.angle_gamma   90.00
#
_symmetry.space_group_name_H-M   'P 1'
#
loop_
_entity.id
_entity.type
_entity.pdbx_description
1 polymer ?
#
loop_
_entity_poly.entity_id
_entity_poly.type
_entity_poly.pdbx_seq_one_letter_code
_entity_poly.pdbx_strand_id
1 'polypeptide(L)'
;MSQAEIGIIGGSGLYAMPGLTAVRELRQQTPFGDPSDVYVLGTLEGRKVAFLARHGRGHRILPTELNFRANIYGFKQLGVERIVSVSAVGSLKEEHKPLEFVIPDQFFDRTRHRIDTFFGDGIVAHIAFADPICPELARVVGTACQKAEVVGKRGGTYLCMEGPQFSTKAESNVYRTWGMDVIGMTNLQEAKLAREAEICYVTVAMVTDYDCWHPHHDSVTVDQIVAVLLKNAENACKVVRETVAAMPKGRSCKCATALAHAILTERDKIPAATRQKLKLILEKCIMSVLAVGSVAFDSIVTPAGRADSVLGGSATYFSLAASYFTEVRIVAVVGEDFTTDSENVFKKRSIDTRGIQRAKGKTFRWGGHYLENLNEAKTDFTELNVFEQFKPRIPSEYKDSQFLFLGNIHPSLQTAVRTEMGGVRLTGGDTMNYWIQRAHKELIETLKLVNVLLINDGEAKMLAGDNSLARAARKVLDMGPQALVIKHGEYGATIFFDEGTFGVGSHPFRAPALPIEEVKDPTGAGDSFAGGFMGYIASQGELNREVL
;
A
#
# COMPACT_ATOMS: atom_id res chain seq x y z
N MET A 1 14.33 -4.17 -6.95
CA MET A 1 14.87 -3.83 -5.61
C MET A 1 14.97 -2.32 -5.49
N SER A 2 14.67 -1.75 -4.32
CA SER A 2 14.83 -0.30 -4.05
C SER A 2 16.29 0.14 -4.25
N GLN A 3 16.48 1.27 -4.95
CA GLN A 3 17.80 1.86 -5.21
C GLN A 3 18.23 2.81 -4.08
N ALA A 4 17.27 3.44 -3.40
CA ALA A 4 17.48 4.29 -2.23
C ALA A 4 16.25 4.22 -1.30
N GLU A 5 16.48 4.23 0.01
CA GLU A 5 15.42 4.21 1.03
C GLU A 5 15.11 5.61 1.58
N ILE A 6 16.11 6.51 1.58
CA ILE A 6 16.02 7.87 2.11
C ILE A 6 16.36 8.87 1.00
N GLY A 7 15.48 9.85 0.80
CA GLY A 7 15.70 10.99 -0.06
C GLY A 7 16.17 12.20 0.75
N ILE A 8 17.09 12.97 0.20
CA ILE A 8 17.51 14.26 0.72
C ILE A 8 17.25 15.30 -0.35
N ILE A 9 16.48 16.34 -0.02
CA ILE A 9 16.28 17.49 -0.90
C ILE A 9 17.11 18.65 -0.37
N GLY A 10 18.14 19.03 -1.13
CA GLY A 10 19.01 20.15 -0.80
C GLY A 10 18.49 21.47 -1.36
N GLY A 11 18.20 22.44 -0.48
CA GLY A 11 17.85 23.81 -0.85
C GLY A 11 19.05 24.72 -1.08
N SER A 12 18.82 26.04 -1.00
CA SER A 12 19.86 27.06 -1.07
C SER A 12 21.02 26.73 -0.11
N GLY A 13 22.23 26.66 -0.64
CA GLY A 13 23.45 26.36 0.12
C GLY A 13 23.84 24.87 0.16
N LEU A 14 22.93 23.94 -0.14
CA LEU A 14 23.21 22.49 -0.11
C LEU A 14 23.00 21.87 -1.49
N TYR A 15 24.04 21.88 -2.33
CA TYR A 15 23.99 21.34 -3.71
C TYR A 15 24.67 19.97 -3.88
N ALA A 16 25.32 19.49 -2.83
CA ALA A 16 25.91 18.16 -2.75
C ALA A 16 25.80 17.66 -1.31
N MET A 17 25.90 16.35 -1.11
CA MET A 17 25.90 15.73 0.21
C MET A 17 27.27 15.09 0.49
N PRO A 18 28.18 15.78 1.19
CA PRO A 18 29.47 15.23 1.58
C PRO A 18 29.32 13.97 2.44
N GLY A 19 30.23 13.00 2.24
CA GLY A 19 30.23 11.74 2.98
C GLY A 19 29.44 10.61 2.32
N LEU A 20 28.78 10.85 1.19
CA LEU A 20 28.27 9.75 0.37
C LEU A 20 29.43 8.91 -0.18
N THR A 21 29.27 7.60 -0.07
CA THR A 21 30.16 6.58 -0.67
C THR A 21 29.45 5.82 -1.77
N ALA A 22 30.19 5.13 -2.65
CA ALA A 22 29.63 4.43 -3.81
C ALA A 22 28.72 5.34 -4.68
N VAL A 23 29.19 6.56 -4.92
CA VAL A 23 28.42 7.62 -5.57
C VAL A 23 28.19 7.29 -7.04
N ARG A 24 26.94 7.44 -7.48
CA ARG A 24 26.58 7.44 -8.91
C ARG A 24 25.47 8.43 -9.18
N GLU A 25 25.55 9.10 -10.33
CA GLU A 25 24.46 9.95 -10.81
C GLU A 25 23.45 9.12 -11.61
N LEU A 26 22.16 9.41 -11.42
CA LEU A 26 21.09 8.78 -12.17
C LEU A 26 20.11 9.84 -12.66
N ARG A 27 19.98 9.94 -13.98
CA ARG A 27 18.92 10.70 -14.62
C ARG A 27 17.64 9.88 -14.62
N GLN A 28 16.56 10.44 -14.07
CA GLN A 28 15.23 9.83 -14.07
C GLN A 28 14.32 10.58 -15.03
N GLN A 29 13.56 9.85 -15.83
CA GLN A 29 12.44 10.40 -16.59
C GLN A 29 11.14 10.13 -15.82
N THR A 30 10.29 11.15 -15.71
CA THR A 30 9.01 11.02 -15.03
C THR A 30 7.86 11.37 -15.98
N PRO A 31 6.64 10.87 -15.72
CA PRO A 31 5.45 11.29 -16.46
C PRO A 31 5.08 12.77 -16.29
N PHE A 32 5.81 13.50 -15.44
CA PHE A 32 5.61 14.92 -15.15
C PHE A 32 6.72 15.80 -15.73
N GLY A 33 7.61 15.24 -16.56
CA GLY A 33 8.79 15.91 -17.10
C GLY A 33 10.05 15.62 -16.29
N ASP A 34 11.06 16.46 -16.48
CA ASP A 34 12.36 16.27 -15.84
C ASP A 34 12.37 16.78 -14.38
N PRO A 35 13.02 16.05 -13.46
CA PRO A 35 13.40 16.58 -12.16
C PRO A 35 14.38 17.76 -12.28
N SER A 36 14.58 18.49 -11.18
CA SER A 36 15.47 19.66 -11.13
C SER A 36 16.91 19.39 -11.57
N ASP A 37 17.42 18.17 -11.30
CA ASP A 37 18.73 17.68 -11.72
C ASP A 37 18.74 16.14 -11.69
N VAL A 38 19.89 15.54 -11.96
CA VAL A 38 20.12 14.12 -11.69
C VAL A 38 20.02 13.82 -10.20
N TYR A 39 19.58 12.61 -9.86
CA TYR A 39 19.69 12.10 -8.49
C TYR A 39 21.10 11.59 -8.25
N VAL A 40 21.71 12.01 -7.14
CA VAL A 40 22.99 11.48 -6.69
C VAL A 40 22.72 10.36 -5.70
N LEU A 41 22.97 9.12 -6.10
CA LEU A 41 22.77 7.93 -5.29
C LEU A 41 24.07 7.53 -4.59
N GLY A 42 23.97 7.03 -3.38
CA GLY A 42 25.12 6.49 -2.65
C GLY A 42 24.74 5.87 -1.32
N THR A 43 25.75 5.57 -0.51
CA THR A 43 25.58 5.10 0.86
C THR A 43 26.06 6.16 1.84
N LEU A 44 25.22 6.52 2.81
CA LEU A 44 25.53 7.45 3.89
C LEU A 44 25.18 6.79 5.22
N GLU A 45 26.13 6.72 6.15
CA GLU A 45 25.95 6.06 7.46
C GLU A 45 25.37 4.62 7.34
N GLY A 46 25.83 3.87 6.33
CA GLY A 46 25.37 2.51 6.06
C GLY A 46 23.97 2.39 5.41
N ARG A 47 23.34 3.50 5.05
CA ARG A 47 21.99 3.56 4.46
C ARG A 47 22.02 4.00 3.00
N LYS A 48 21.10 3.49 2.18
CA LYS A 48 21.02 3.84 0.76
C LYS A 48 20.27 5.16 0.60
N VAL A 49 20.94 6.16 0.07
CA VAL A 49 20.44 7.54 -0.01
C VAL A 49 20.39 8.03 -1.46
N ALA A 50 19.35 8.81 -1.76
CA ALA A 50 19.25 9.61 -2.97
C ALA A 50 19.25 11.10 -2.59
N PHE A 51 20.15 11.88 -3.18
CA PHE A 51 20.19 13.33 -3.01
C PHE A 51 19.71 14.03 -4.29
N LEU A 52 18.92 15.09 -4.13
CA LEU A 52 18.49 15.96 -5.22
C LEU A 52 18.70 17.44 -4.83
N ALA A 53 19.42 18.19 -5.66
CA ALA A 53 19.52 19.64 -5.53
C ALA A 53 18.23 20.29 -6.05
N ARG A 54 17.43 20.88 -5.16
CA ARG A 54 16.10 21.45 -5.47
C ARG A 54 16.16 22.43 -6.63
N HIS A 55 17.11 23.36 -6.61
CA HIS A 55 17.25 24.41 -7.62
C HIS A 55 18.19 24.02 -8.77
N GLY A 56 18.55 22.73 -8.85
CA GLY A 56 19.65 22.25 -9.70
C GLY A 56 21.02 22.76 -9.26
N ARG A 57 22.08 22.12 -9.77
CA ARG A 57 23.44 22.64 -9.60
C ARG A 57 23.57 24.05 -10.19
N GLY A 58 24.23 24.94 -9.46
CA GLY A 58 24.35 26.36 -9.82
C GLY A 58 23.12 27.22 -9.50
N HIS A 59 22.11 26.69 -8.80
CA HIS A 59 20.91 27.43 -8.38
C HIS A 59 20.17 28.10 -9.55
N ARG A 60 19.86 27.32 -10.59
CA ARG A 60 19.39 27.82 -11.89
C ARG A 60 17.87 27.85 -12.07
N ILE A 61 17.09 27.40 -11.07
CA ILE A 61 15.63 27.23 -11.18
C ILE A 61 14.96 28.03 -10.05
N LEU A 62 14.06 28.94 -10.40
CA LEU A 62 13.30 29.72 -9.40
C LEU A 62 12.27 28.83 -8.67
N PRO A 63 11.85 29.19 -7.44
CA PRO A 63 10.85 28.42 -6.70
C PRO A 63 9.56 28.12 -7.47
N THR A 64 9.04 29.08 -8.25
CA THR A 64 7.82 28.92 -9.07
C THR A 64 8.03 27.96 -10.26
N GLU A 65 9.26 27.83 -10.76
CA GLU A 65 9.60 27.00 -11.92
C GLU A 65 9.92 25.54 -11.54
N LEU A 66 9.99 25.25 -10.24
CA LEU A 66 10.32 23.92 -9.74
C LEU A 66 9.28 22.90 -10.18
N ASN A 67 9.74 21.81 -10.80
CA ASN A 67 8.91 20.67 -11.12
C ASN A 67 8.78 19.73 -9.92
N PHE A 68 8.00 20.14 -8.92
CA PHE A 68 7.83 19.37 -7.68
C PHE A 68 7.30 17.95 -7.93
N ARG A 69 6.38 17.79 -8.90
CA ARG A 69 5.83 16.47 -9.27
C ARG A 69 6.93 15.54 -9.79
N ALA A 70 7.78 16.00 -10.70
CA ALA A 70 8.89 15.19 -11.19
C ALA A 70 9.90 14.87 -10.07
N ASN A 71 10.21 15.84 -9.21
CA ASN A 71 11.13 15.63 -8.09
C ASN A 71 10.64 14.55 -7.13
N ILE A 72 9.37 14.59 -6.71
CA ILE A 72 8.82 13.61 -5.76
C ILE A 72 8.58 12.27 -6.45
N TYR A 73 8.07 12.26 -7.69
CA TYR A 73 7.85 11.01 -8.42
C TYR A 73 9.16 10.27 -8.70
N GLY A 74 10.24 10.99 -9.03
CA GLY A 74 11.56 10.38 -9.22
C GLY A 74 12.10 9.74 -7.93
N PHE A 75 11.87 10.35 -6.76
CA PHE A 75 12.16 9.68 -5.48
C PHE A 75 11.32 8.40 -5.29
N LYS A 76 10.02 8.44 -5.62
CA LYS A 76 9.16 7.25 -5.56
C LYS A 76 9.66 6.13 -6.48
N GLN A 77 10.08 6.45 -7.71
CA GLN A 77 10.70 5.50 -8.65
C GLN A 77 11.97 4.84 -8.10
N LEU A 78 12.76 5.56 -7.30
CA LEU A 78 13.97 5.04 -6.67
C LEU A 78 13.67 4.12 -5.47
N GLY A 79 12.41 4.06 -5.03
CA GLY A 79 11.99 3.32 -3.85
C GLY A 79 12.18 4.08 -2.53
N VAL A 80 12.30 5.41 -2.58
CA VAL A 80 12.44 6.24 -1.38
C VAL A 80 11.14 6.24 -0.60
N GLU A 81 11.25 6.06 0.71
CA GLU A 81 10.12 6.04 1.63
C GLU A 81 10.10 7.22 2.60
N ARG A 82 11.23 7.93 2.74
CA ARG A 82 11.42 9.02 3.69
C ARG A 82 12.23 10.14 3.03
N ILE A 83 11.76 11.38 3.12
CA ILE A 83 12.45 12.56 2.59
C ILE A 83 12.79 13.51 3.74
N VAL A 84 14.06 13.89 3.81
CA VAL A 84 14.56 14.99 4.63
C VAL A 84 14.79 16.18 3.71
N SER A 85 13.99 17.22 3.87
CA SER A 85 14.03 18.41 3.04
C SER A 85 14.72 19.54 3.79
N VAL A 86 15.82 20.06 3.26
CA VAL A 86 16.57 21.14 3.88
C VAL A 86 16.30 22.44 3.11
N SER A 87 15.96 23.51 3.83
CA SER A 87 15.57 24.78 3.22
C SER A 87 16.10 25.96 4.01
N ALA A 88 16.62 26.99 3.33
CA ALA A 88 16.84 28.29 3.92
C ALA A 88 15.49 29.01 4.13
N VAL A 89 15.33 29.68 5.27
CA VAL A 89 14.12 30.42 5.63
C VAL A 89 14.44 31.73 6.34
N GLY A 90 13.56 32.72 6.16
CA GLY A 90 13.51 33.89 7.02
C GLY A 90 12.76 33.58 8.30
N SER A 91 13.19 34.14 9.42
CA SER A 91 12.49 34.05 10.69
C SER A 91 11.45 35.15 10.83
N LEU A 92 10.26 34.78 11.29
CA LEU A 92 9.19 35.70 11.65
C LEU A 92 9.08 35.90 13.17
N LYS A 93 10.00 35.35 13.98
CA LYS A 93 10.02 35.52 15.45
C LYS A 93 11.43 35.78 15.95
N GLU A 94 11.57 36.72 16.89
CA GLU A 94 12.87 37.10 17.48
C GLU A 94 13.63 35.87 18.02
N GLU A 95 12.90 34.94 18.62
CA GLU A 95 13.46 33.74 19.24
C GLU A 95 14.14 32.79 18.26
N HIS A 96 13.74 32.73 16.99
CA HIS A 96 14.35 31.87 15.96
C HIS A 96 15.46 32.62 15.25
N LYS A 97 16.70 32.39 15.68
CA LYS A 97 17.86 33.19 15.27
C LYS A 97 18.55 32.61 14.04
N PRO A 98 19.22 33.43 13.21
CA PRO A 98 20.12 32.91 12.17
C PRO A 98 21.08 31.86 12.72
N LEU A 99 21.33 30.81 11.94
CA LEU A 99 22.07 29.59 12.32
C LEU A 99 21.31 28.57 13.18
N GLU A 100 20.13 28.90 13.69
CA GLU A 100 19.23 27.93 14.33
C GLU A 100 18.33 27.25 13.31
N PHE A 101 17.92 26.02 13.61
CA PHE A 101 16.99 25.25 12.79
C PHE A 101 15.61 25.18 13.44
N VAL A 102 14.58 25.28 12.62
CA VAL A 102 13.20 25.01 12.98
C VAL A 102 12.74 23.76 12.21
N ILE A 103 12.07 22.85 12.91
CA ILE A 103 11.46 21.66 12.35
C ILE A 103 9.95 21.91 12.42
N PRO A 104 9.39 22.70 11.49
CA PRO A 104 7.98 23.07 11.52
C PRO A 104 7.13 21.81 11.42
N ASP A 105 5.97 21.81 12.07
CA ASP A 105 4.97 20.75 11.98
C ASP A 105 3.74 21.18 11.18
N GLN A 106 3.59 22.48 10.92
CA GLN A 106 2.49 23.06 10.16
C GLN A 106 2.97 23.92 8.98
N PHE A 107 2.09 24.07 7.99
CA PHE A 107 2.30 24.94 6.84
C PHE A 107 1.14 25.91 6.65
N PHE A 108 1.45 27.10 6.12
CA PHE A 108 0.48 28.05 5.60
C PHE A 108 0.76 28.35 4.12
N ASP A 109 -0.24 28.20 3.25
CA ASP A 109 -0.09 28.34 1.80
C ASP A 109 -0.32 29.78 1.33
N ARG A 110 0.72 30.42 0.79
CA ARG A 110 0.66 31.70 0.07
C ARG A 110 1.13 31.57 -1.37
N THR A 111 1.25 30.35 -1.89
CA THR A 111 1.56 30.08 -3.30
C THR A 111 0.31 30.25 -4.17
N ARG A 112 0.50 30.44 -5.48
CA ARG A 112 -0.58 30.84 -6.42
C ARG A 112 -0.56 30.12 -7.76
N HIS A 113 0.61 29.70 -8.25
CA HIS A 113 0.77 29.26 -9.64
C HIS A 113 1.18 27.80 -9.81
N ARG A 114 1.42 27.11 -8.69
CA ARG A 114 2.11 25.83 -8.69
C ARG A 114 1.12 24.68 -8.68
N ILE A 115 1.44 23.64 -9.46
CA ILE A 115 0.69 22.39 -9.41
C ILE A 115 1.15 21.62 -8.17
N ASP A 116 0.20 21.23 -7.33
CA ASP A 116 0.45 20.68 -5.99
C ASP A 116 -0.19 19.31 -5.74
N THR A 117 -0.68 18.66 -6.81
CA THR A 117 -1.23 17.29 -6.78
C THR A 117 -0.78 16.47 -7.99
N PHE A 118 -0.64 15.15 -7.81
CA PHE A 118 -0.49 14.15 -8.86
C PHE A 118 -1.83 13.79 -9.52
N PHE A 119 -2.94 13.99 -8.82
CA PHE A 119 -4.28 13.62 -9.26
C PHE A 119 -4.89 14.69 -10.19
N GLY A 120 -6.04 14.37 -10.80
CA GLY A 120 -6.59 15.09 -11.95
C GLY A 120 -6.79 14.14 -13.14
N ASP A 121 -7.08 14.68 -14.32
CA ASP A 121 -7.19 13.89 -15.56
C ASP A 121 -8.09 12.63 -15.44
N GLY A 122 -9.20 12.72 -14.70
CA GLY A 122 -10.15 11.61 -14.51
C GLY A 122 -9.89 10.70 -13.30
N ILE A 123 -9.00 11.09 -12.38
CA ILE A 123 -8.93 10.49 -11.03
C ILE A 123 -8.94 11.59 -9.97
N VAL A 124 -9.83 11.45 -9.00
CA VAL A 124 -10.01 12.37 -7.86
C VAL A 124 -9.54 11.67 -6.60
N ALA A 125 -8.62 12.31 -5.89
CA ALA A 125 -8.22 11.90 -4.56
C ALA A 125 -8.17 13.10 -3.61
N HIS A 126 -8.63 12.90 -2.37
CA HIS A 126 -8.54 13.88 -1.29
C HIS A 126 -7.77 13.28 -0.13
N ILE A 127 -6.50 13.66 -0.02
CA ILE A 127 -5.61 13.11 1.00
C ILE A 127 -5.71 13.90 2.30
N ALA A 128 -5.70 13.18 3.43
CA ALA A 128 -5.64 13.82 4.74
C ALA A 128 -4.29 14.54 4.93
N PHE A 129 -4.36 15.85 5.17
CA PHE A 129 -3.19 16.73 5.25
C PHE A 129 -3.19 17.67 6.47
N ALA A 130 -4.05 17.41 7.46
CA ALA A 130 -4.12 18.21 8.69
C ALA A 130 -2.77 18.27 9.45
N ASP A 131 -2.06 17.14 9.50
CA ASP A 131 -0.69 17.05 10.00
C ASP A 131 0.25 16.80 8.81
N PRO A 132 0.84 17.83 8.20
CA PRO A 132 1.56 17.70 6.92
C PRO A 132 2.94 17.03 7.08
N ILE A 133 3.55 17.14 8.26
CA ILE A 133 4.89 16.62 8.56
C ILE A 133 4.81 15.27 9.27
N CYS A 134 5.71 14.35 8.94
CA CYS A 134 5.77 13.06 9.62
C CYS A 134 6.32 13.24 11.05
N PRO A 135 5.54 12.93 12.11
CA PRO A 135 5.95 13.15 13.49
C PRO A 135 7.15 12.27 13.90
N GLU A 136 7.26 11.07 13.32
CA GLU A 136 8.39 10.18 13.53
C GLU A 136 9.69 10.80 13.00
N LEU A 137 9.67 11.35 11.78
CA LEU A 137 10.83 12.02 11.19
C LEU A 137 11.18 13.32 11.94
N ALA A 138 10.19 14.13 12.31
CA ALA A 138 10.43 15.35 13.09
C ALA A 138 11.13 15.07 14.42
N ARG A 139 10.77 13.97 15.10
CA ARG A 139 11.45 13.52 16.31
C ARG A 139 12.89 13.09 16.03
N VAL A 140 13.13 12.29 14.98
CA VAL A 140 14.47 11.84 14.59
C VAL A 140 15.38 13.03 14.28
N VAL A 141 14.91 14.00 13.50
CA VAL A 141 15.65 15.24 13.20
C VAL A 141 15.94 16.03 14.47
N GLY A 142 14.97 16.18 15.38
CA GLY A 142 15.20 16.89 16.64
C GLY A 142 16.32 16.25 17.48
N THR A 143 16.36 14.92 17.58
CA THR A 143 17.45 14.19 18.24
C THR A 143 18.78 14.33 17.48
N ALA A 144 18.74 14.34 16.15
CA ALA A 144 19.92 14.53 15.31
C ALA A 144 20.54 15.93 15.49
N CYS A 145 19.71 16.98 15.62
CA CYS A 145 20.16 18.33 15.96
C CYS A 145 20.92 18.35 17.29
N GLN A 146 20.37 17.70 18.33
CA GLN A 146 21.04 17.62 19.64
C GLN A 146 22.40 16.93 19.54
N LYS A 147 22.51 15.80 18.84
CA LYS A 147 23.77 15.09 18.64
C LYS A 147 24.80 15.87 17.83
N ALA A 148 24.34 16.63 16.83
CA ALA A 148 25.19 17.45 15.98
C ALA A 148 25.57 18.79 16.62
N GLU A 149 25.12 19.06 17.86
CA GLU A 149 25.31 20.32 18.58
C GLU A 149 24.77 21.53 17.80
N VAL A 150 23.66 21.34 17.09
CA VAL A 150 22.93 22.38 16.36
C VAL A 150 21.60 22.64 17.06
N VAL A 151 21.28 23.90 17.33
CA VAL A 151 19.99 24.28 17.94
C VAL A 151 18.87 23.96 16.95
N GLY A 152 18.04 22.97 17.28
CA GLY A 152 16.90 22.53 16.48
C GLY A 152 15.60 22.57 17.29
N LYS A 153 14.67 23.46 16.93
CA LYS A 153 13.37 23.61 17.61
C LYS A 153 12.29 22.87 16.84
N ARG A 154 11.58 21.96 17.50
CA ARG A 154 10.44 21.26 16.90
C ARG A 154 9.16 22.05 17.08
N GLY A 155 8.30 21.99 16.06
CA GLY A 155 7.03 22.71 16.02
C GLY A 155 7.15 24.06 15.33
N GLY A 156 6.00 24.65 15.04
CA GLY A 156 5.89 25.97 14.43
C GLY A 156 5.34 25.91 13.01
N THR A 157 4.88 27.05 12.53
CA THR A 157 4.22 27.17 11.23
C THR A 157 5.15 27.78 10.18
N TYR A 158 5.40 27.04 9.12
CA TYR A 158 6.11 27.50 7.93
C TYR A 158 5.12 28.18 6.98
N LEU A 159 5.30 29.47 6.70
CA LEU A 159 4.58 30.15 5.63
C LEU A 159 5.32 29.96 4.30
N CYS A 160 4.64 29.35 3.32
CA CYS A 160 5.18 29.15 1.98
C CYS A 160 4.66 30.22 1.02
N MET A 161 5.48 31.22 0.70
CA MET A 161 5.14 32.27 -0.26
C MET A 161 5.56 31.89 -1.69
N GLU A 162 4.99 32.57 -2.68
CA GLU A 162 5.27 32.29 -4.10
C GLU A 162 6.68 32.73 -4.53
N GLY A 163 7.12 33.95 -4.17
CA GLY A 163 8.35 34.55 -4.69
C GLY A 163 8.21 35.03 -6.14
N PRO A 164 9.33 35.36 -6.83
CA PRO A 164 10.71 35.26 -6.36
C PRO A 164 11.15 36.44 -5.45
N GLN A 165 10.40 37.54 -5.42
CA GLN A 165 10.69 38.64 -4.50
C GLN A 165 10.46 38.21 -3.05
N PHE A 166 11.26 38.75 -2.14
CA PHE A 166 10.99 38.67 -0.71
C PHE A 166 9.75 39.50 -0.33
N SER A 167 9.23 39.26 0.86
CA SER A 167 8.07 39.97 1.40
C SER A 167 8.34 41.47 1.51
N THR A 168 7.29 42.26 1.33
CA THR A 168 7.26 43.64 1.83
C THR A 168 7.16 43.65 3.36
N LYS A 169 7.59 44.75 4.00
CA LYS A 169 7.46 44.93 5.47
C LYS A 169 6.02 44.77 5.96
N ALA A 170 5.04 45.17 5.15
CA ALA A 170 3.62 45.01 5.46
C ALA A 170 3.21 43.52 5.50
N GLU A 171 3.63 42.74 4.50
CA GLU A 171 3.36 41.30 4.44
C GLU A 171 3.99 40.57 5.63
N SER A 172 5.28 40.81 5.92
CA SER A 172 5.97 40.17 7.04
C SER A 172 5.29 40.47 8.38
N ASN A 173 4.85 41.72 8.59
CA ASN A 173 4.12 42.09 9.81
C ASN A 173 2.74 41.43 9.90
N VAL A 174 2.02 41.24 8.79
CA VAL A 174 0.77 40.47 8.78
C VAL A 174 1.02 39.00 9.11
N TYR A 175 2.03 38.38 8.52
CA TYR A 175 2.36 36.98 8.80
C TYR A 175 2.75 36.76 10.27
N ARG A 176 3.42 37.75 10.87
CA ARG A 176 3.72 37.77 12.31
C ARG A 176 2.47 37.86 13.18
N THR A 177 1.49 38.70 12.84
CA THR A 177 0.25 38.78 13.62
C THR A 177 -0.59 37.50 13.52
N TRP A 178 -0.43 36.72 12.45
CA TRP A 178 -1.01 35.38 12.33
C TRP A 178 -0.25 34.30 13.13
N GLY A 179 0.89 34.64 13.75
CA GLY A 179 1.67 33.73 14.58
C GLY A 179 2.60 32.79 13.81
N MET A 180 2.86 33.06 12.52
CA MET A 180 3.78 32.27 11.70
C MET A 180 5.21 32.32 12.26
N ASP A 181 5.96 31.22 12.14
CA ASP A 181 7.30 31.09 12.75
C ASP A 181 8.42 31.40 11.76
N VAL A 182 8.33 30.82 10.56
CA VAL A 182 9.33 30.94 9.51
C VAL A 182 8.67 31.12 8.15
N ILE A 183 9.37 31.76 7.23
CA ILE A 183 8.91 32.01 5.86
C ILE A 183 9.92 31.47 4.85
N GLY A 184 9.41 30.81 3.82
CA GLY A 184 10.23 30.40 2.68
C GLY A 184 9.37 30.13 1.45
N MET A 185 9.94 29.49 0.43
CA MET A 185 9.31 29.44 -0.89
C MET A 185 9.11 28.04 -1.48
N THR A 186 9.45 26.94 -0.80
CA THR A 186 9.63 25.64 -1.50
C THR A 186 8.92 24.42 -0.90
N ASN A 187 8.71 24.36 0.41
CA ASN A 187 8.41 23.07 1.05
C ASN A 187 6.97 22.58 0.94
N LEU A 188 5.99 23.44 0.66
CA LEU A 188 4.59 23.03 0.75
C LEU A 188 4.17 22.07 -0.37
N GLN A 189 4.49 22.37 -1.63
CA GLN A 189 4.24 21.46 -2.75
C GLN A 189 5.00 20.14 -2.58
N GLU A 190 6.23 20.18 -2.06
CA GLU A 190 7.00 18.97 -1.73
C GLU A 190 6.26 18.10 -0.70
N ALA A 191 5.77 18.71 0.37
CA ALA A 191 5.05 18.00 1.43
C ALA A 191 3.72 17.41 0.94
N LYS A 192 2.92 18.17 0.17
CA LYS A 192 1.66 17.71 -0.43
C LYS A 192 1.88 16.50 -1.33
N LEU A 193 2.84 16.60 -2.25
CA LEU A 193 3.15 15.53 -3.21
C LEU A 193 3.81 14.33 -2.52
N ALA A 194 4.68 14.55 -1.53
CA ALA A 194 5.26 13.44 -0.76
C ALA A 194 4.18 12.66 0.00
N ARG A 195 3.17 13.36 0.54
CA ARG A 195 2.01 12.72 1.17
C ARG A 195 1.23 11.88 0.17
N GLU A 196 0.92 12.40 -1.01
CA GLU A 196 0.25 11.65 -2.09
C GLU A 196 1.04 10.45 -2.58
N ALA A 197 2.38 10.54 -2.58
CA ALA A 197 3.27 9.43 -2.91
C ALA A 197 3.47 8.42 -1.76
N GLU A 198 2.81 8.61 -0.61
CA GLU A 198 2.98 7.82 0.62
C GLU A 198 4.44 7.79 1.11
N ILE A 199 5.13 8.92 1.00
CA ILE A 199 6.50 9.15 1.46
C ILE A 199 6.46 9.97 2.74
N CYS A 200 7.15 9.52 3.79
CA CYS A 200 7.30 10.31 5.01
C CYS A 200 8.13 11.56 4.69
N TYR A 201 7.67 12.73 5.08
CA TYR A 201 8.34 13.99 4.75
C TYR A 201 8.61 14.81 6.01
N VAL A 202 9.77 15.45 6.09
CA VAL A 202 10.14 16.42 7.12
C VAL A 202 10.93 17.58 6.53
N THR A 203 10.69 18.78 7.05
CA THR A 203 11.47 19.98 6.73
C THR A 203 12.47 20.27 7.85
N VAL A 204 13.71 20.56 7.48
CA VAL A 204 14.73 21.21 8.30
C VAL A 204 14.87 22.64 7.79
N ALA A 205 14.21 23.58 8.46
CA ALA A 205 14.18 24.99 8.09
C ALA A 205 15.35 25.71 8.76
N MET A 206 16.35 26.08 7.98
CA MET A 206 17.57 26.73 8.44
C MET A 206 17.37 28.25 8.41
N VAL A 207 17.32 28.89 9.58
CA VAL A 207 17.11 30.33 9.65
C VAL A 207 18.36 31.04 9.11
N THR A 208 18.17 31.87 8.10
CA THR A 208 19.24 32.67 7.48
C THR A 208 19.22 34.13 7.88
N ASP A 209 18.03 34.64 8.18
CA ASP A 209 17.77 36.06 8.43
C ASP A 209 16.42 36.21 9.16
N TYR A 210 16.06 37.43 9.53
CA TYR A 210 14.79 37.74 10.19
C TYR A 210 13.74 38.30 9.22
N ASP A 211 13.80 37.96 7.92
CA ASP A 211 13.00 38.60 6.87
C ASP A 211 13.14 40.15 6.97
N CYS A 212 12.24 40.92 6.35
CA CYS A 212 12.34 42.38 6.34
C CYS A 212 11.70 43.11 7.54
N TRP A 213 11.11 42.40 8.52
CA TRP A 213 10.45 43.03 9.68
C TRP A 213 11.44 43.54 10.73
N HIS A 214 12.64 42.97 10.78
CA HIS A 214 13.61 43.29 11.83
C HIS A 214 14.29 44.65 11.58
N PRO A 215 14.45 45.52 12.61
CA PRO A 215 15.01 46.87 12.44
C PRO A 215 16.42 46.90 11.83
N HIS A 216 17.19 45.83 12.02
CA HIS A 216 18.55 45.71 11.48
C HIS A 216 18.61 45.05 10.09
N HIS A 217 17.47 44.72 9.46
CA HIS A 217 17.45 44.09 8.13
C HIS A 217 18.25 44.89 7.09
N ASP A 218 18.05 46.22 7.05
CA ASP A 218 18.70 47.12 6.08
C ASP A 218 20.22 47.26 6.32
N SER A 219 20.76 46.70 7.41
CA SER A 219 22.19 46.70 7.74
C SER A 219 22.91 45.38 7.42
N VAL A 220 22.19 44.37 6.92
CA VAL A 220 22.76 43.07 6.55
C VAL A 220 23.38 43.14 5.15
N THR A 221 24.65 42.77 5.02
CA THR A 221 25.34 42.73 3.73
C THR A 221 25.13 41.38 3.02
N VAL A 222 25.26 41.35 1.69
CA VAL A 222 25.19 40.10 0.90
C VAL A 222 26.22 39.08 1.40
N ASP A 223 27.44 39.53 1.76
CA ASP A 223 28.49 38.65 2.28
C ASP A 223 28.11 37.99 3.61
N GLN A 224 27.39 38.70 4.49
CA GLN A 224 26.89 38.14 5.75
C GLN A 224 25.83 37.07 5.50
N ILE A 225 24.92 37.29 4.55
CA ILE A 225 23.90 36.30 4.15
C ILE A 225 24.57 35.05 3.59
N VAL A 226 25.56 35.22 2.71
CA VAL A 226 26.32 34.11 2.13
C VAL A 226 27.08 33.33 3.22
N ALA A 227 27.70 34.02 4.17
CA ALA A 227 28.39 33.37 5.29
C ALA A 227 27.44 32.54 6.16
N VAL A 228 26.26 33.07 6.49
CA VAL A 228 25.23 32.33 7.22
C VAL A 228 24.73 31.13 6.43
N LEU A 229 24.49 31.27 5.12
CA LEU A 229 24.08 30.17 4.23
C LEU A 229 25.12 29.05 4.19
N LEU A 230 26.41 29.37 4.03
CA LEU A 230 27.48 28.38 4.03
C LEU A 230 27.57 27.67 5.37
N LYS A 231 27.48 28.41 6.48
CA LYS A 231 27.53 27.80 7.82
C LYS A 231 26.32 26.92 8.10
N ASN A 232 25.13 27.34 7.66
CA ASN A 232 23.92 26.54 7.70
C ASN A 232 24.07 25.25 6.87
N ALA A 233 24.67 25.31 5.69
CA ALA A 233 24.92 24.13 4.88
C ALA A 233 25.85 23.13 5.57
N GLU A 234 26.92 23.59 6.22
CA GLU A 234 27.79 22.73 7.04
C GLU A 234 27.02 22.06 8.18
N ASN A 235 26.25 22.84 8.94
CA ASN A 235 25.43 22.33 10.05
C ASN A 235 24.37 21.34 9.56
N ALA A 236 23.73 21.62 8.42
CA ALA A 236 22.76 20.73 7.81
C ALA A 236 23.39 19.42 7.38
N CYS A 237 24.61 19.43 6.83
CA CYS A 237 25.31 18.18 6.50
C CYS A 237 25.49 17.30 7.75
N LYS A 238 25.87 17.88 8.90
CA LYS A 238 26.01 17.15 10.16
C LYS A 238 24.67 16.57 10.63
N VAL A 239 23.63 17.41 10.68
CA VAL A 239 22.28 17.00 11.12
C VAL A 239 21.71 15.92 10.21
N VAL A 240 21.89 16.03 8.89
CA VAL A 240 21.40 15.05 7.93
C VAL A 240 22.11 13.71 8.09
N ARG A 241 23.44 13.69 8.33
CA ARG A 241 24.17 12.45 8.64
C ARG A 241 23.63 11.76 9.89
N GLU A 242 23.49 12.51 10.98
CA GLU A 242 22.91 12.00 12.23
C GLU A 242 21.47 11.51 12.04
N THR A 243 20.68 12.21 11.24
CA THR A 243 19.30 11.84 10.89
C THR A 243 19.27 10.53 10.12
N VAL A 244 20.15 10.36 9.12
CA VAL A 244 20.23 9.12 8.32
C VAL A 244 20.68 7.94 9.17
N ALA A 245 21.69 8.13 10.03
CA ALA A 245 22.15 7.10 10.95
C ALA A 245 21.05 6.64 11.91
N ALA A 246 20.26 7.59 12.45
CA ALA A 246 19.20 7.32 13.41
C ALA A 246 17.85 6.91 12.78
N MET A 247 17.76 6.88 11.45
CA MET A 247 16.50 6.64 10.75
C MET A 247 15.97 5.22 11.03
N PRO A 248 14.71 5.04 11.45
CA PRO A 248 14.14 3.72 11.68
C PRO A 248 14.02 2.93 10.37
N LYS A 249 14.11 1.60 10.44
CA LYS A 249 13.91 0.71 9.28
C LYS A 249 12.44 0.56 8.91
N GLY A 250 11.58 0.28 9.90
CA GLY A 250 10.13 0.23 9.72
C GLY A 250 9.48 1.61 9.68
N ARG A 251 8.23 1.68 9.20
CA ARG A 251 7.36 2.87 9.26
C ARG A 251 6.14 2.54 10.11
N SER A 252 5.98 3.21 11.24
CA SER A 252 4.76 3.10 12.08
C SER A 252 3.80 4.27 11.89
N CYS A 253 4.20 5.29 11.14
CA CYS A 253 3.39 6.46 10.85
C CYS A 253 2.31 6.21 9.77
N LYS A 254 1.27 7.04 9.77
CA LYS A 254 0.15 6.99 8.80
C LYS A 254 0.54 7.35 7.36
N CYS A 255 1.75 7.89 7.13
CA CYS A 255 2.17 8.32 5.80
C CYS A 255 2.23 7.17 4.80
N ALA A 256 2.56 5.95 5.25
CA ALA A 256 2.73 4.78 4.40
C ALA A 256 1.42 4.22 3.80
N THR A 257 0.28 4.68 4.32
CA THR A 257 -1.08 4.24 3.91
C THR A 257 -1.97 5.44 3.61
N ALA A 258 -1.39 6.62 3.37
CA ALA A 258 -2.14 7.86 3.26
C ALA A 258 -3.12 7.85 2.07
N LEU A 259 -2.90 7.01 1.07
CA LEU A 259 -3.75 6.94 -0.12
C LEU A 259 -4.89 5.91 -0.01
N ALA A 260 -4.84 5.00 0.97
CA ALA A 260 -5.73 3.83 1.06
C ALA A 260 -7.23 4.15 0.93
N HIS A 261 -7.67 5.31 1.43
CA HIS A 261 -9.07 5.76 1.38
C HIS A 261 -9.24 7.16 0.78
N ALA A 262 -8.21 7.67 0.10
CA ALA A 262 -8.23 9.03 -0.44
C ALA A 262 -8.87 9.10 -1.84
N ILE A 263 -8.83 8.02 -2.62
CA ILE A 263 -9.34 7.99 -3.99
C ILE A 263 -10.87 7.85 -3.97
N LEU A 264 -11.56 8.83 -4.53
CA LEU A 264 -13.03 8.84 -4.62
C LEU A 264 -13.56 8.35 -5.96
N THR A 265 -12.78 8.47 -7.04
CA THR A 265 -13.23 8.04 -8.36
C THR A 265 -13.42 6.53 -8.40
N GLU A 266 -14.60 6.10 -8.84
CA GLU A 266 -14.90 4.70 -9.12
C GLU A 266 -13.85 4.11 -10.07
N ARG A 267 -13.34 2.93 -9.74
CA ARG A 267 -12.12 2.39 -10.37
C ARG A 267 -12.28 2.10 -11.86
N ASP A 268 -13.49 1.77 -12.31
CA ASP A 268 -13.86 1.53 -13.72
C ASP A 268 -13.98 2.83 -14.52
N LYS A 269 -14.12 3.99 -13.85
CA LYS A 269 -14.14 5.31 -14.48
C LYS A 269 -12.76 5.93 -14.65
N ILE A 270 -11.74 5.39 -14.00
CA ILE A 270 -10.36 5.91 -14.09
C ILE A 270 -9.82 5.66 -15.51
N PRO A 271 -9.46 6.72 -16.28
CA PRO A 271 -8.91 6.54 -17.62
C PRO A 271 -7.62 5.72 -17.61
N ALA A 272 -7.47 4.80 -18.57
CA ALA A 272 -6.30 3.92 -18.66
C ALA A 272 -4.97 4.69 -18.75
N ALA A 273 -4.95 5.80 -19.50
CA ALA A 273 -3.77 6.66 -19.62
C ALA A 273 -3.37 7.27 -18.27
N THR A 274 -4.34 7.72 -17.48
CA THR A 274 -4.13 8.29 -16.15
C THR A 274 -3.68 7.23 -15.14
N ARG A 275 -4.30 6.05 -15.17
CA ARG A 275 -3.87 4.88 -14.38
C ARG A 275 -2.41 4.52 -14.68
N GLN A 276 -2.02 4.51 -15.95
CA GLN A 276 -0.65 4.20 -16.36
C GLN A 276 0.34 5.29 -15.92
N LYS A 277 0.00 6.57 -16.11
CA LYS A 277 0.79 7.73 -15.66
C LYS A 277 1.07 7.67 -14.17
N LEU A 278 0.06 7.32 -13.38
CA LEU A 278 0.12 7.27 -11.92
C LEU A 278 0.41 5.88 -11.34
N LYS A 279 0.80 4.90 -12.16
CA LYS A 279 0.94 3.50 -11.76
C LYS A 279 1.70 3.31 -10.44
N LEU A 280 2.82 4.00 -10.25
CA LEU A 280 3.66 3.88 -9.03
C LEU A 280 3.05 4.53 -7.78
N ILE A 281 2.18 5.53 -7.96
CA ILE A 281 1.45 6.16 -6.86
C ILE A 281 0.25 5.28 -6.48
N LEU A 282 -0.39 4.68 -7.47
CA LEU A 282 -1.61 3.89 -7.32
C LEU A 282 -1.36 2.40 -7.01
N GLU A 283 -0.12 1.91 -7.09
CA GLU A 283 0.21 0.47 -7.06
C GLU A 283 -0.40 -0.28 -5.88
N LYS A 284 -0.42 0.31 -4.68
CA LYS A 284 -1.06 -0.29 -3.50
C LYS A 284 -2.58 -0.24 -3.52
N CYS A 285 -3.16 0.82 -4.10
CA CYS A 285 -4.60 1.01 -4.18
C CYS A 285 -5.27 0.20 -5.30
N ILE A 286 -4.49 -0.32 -6.26
CA ILE A 286 -4.96 -1.06 -7.45
C ILE A 286 -4.41 -2.49 -7.47
N MET A 287 -4.01 -3.05 -6.31
CA MET A 287 -3.82 -4.49 -6.23
C MET A 287 -5.17 -5.19 -6.48
N SER A 288 -5.11 -6.35 -7.14
CA SER A 288 -6.31 -7.14 -7.43
C SER A 288 -6.10 -8.62 -7.09
N VAL A 289 -7.19 -9.24 -6.67
CA VAL A 289 -7.30 -10.68 -6.50
C VAL A 289 -8.20 -11.21 -7.61
N LEU A 290 -7.68 -12.15 -8.39
CA LEU A 290 -8.46 -12.97 -9.30
C LEU A 290 -8.98 -14.20 -8.55
N ALA A 291 -10.30 -14.31 -8.41
CA ALA A 291 -10.96 -15.48 -7.87
C ALA A 291 -11.44 -16.38 -9.01
N VAL A 292 -11.02 -17.64 -9.00
CA VAL A 292 -11.53 -18.65 -9.93
C VAL A 292 -12.24 -19.73 -9.11
N GLY A 293 -13.53 -19.92 -9.37
CA GLY A 293 -14.33 -20.83 -8.56
C GLY A 293 -15.76 -20.97 -9.08
N SER A 294 -16.62 -21.57 -8.26
CA SER A 294 -18.03 -21.75 -8.60
C SER A 294 -18.86 -20.50 -8.27
N VAL A 295 -19.78 -20.18 -9.16
CA VAL A 295 -20.96 -19.34 -8.88
C VAL A 295 -22.15 -20.30 -8.97
N ALA A 296 -22.91 -20.41 -7.89
CA ALA A 296 -23.90 -21.47 -7.69
C ALA A 296 -25.25 -20.92 -7.26
N PHE A 297 -26.27 -21.77 -7.31
CA PHE A 297 -27.48 -21.62 -6.51
C PHE A 297 -27.56 -22.72 -5.46
N ASP A 298 -27.58 -22.31 -4.19
CA ASP A 298 -27.57 -23.21 -3.04
C ASP A 298 -28.97 -23.35 -2.44
N SER A 299 -29.33 -24.56 -2.01
CA SER A 299 -30.55 -24.87 -1.26
C SER A 299 -30.15 -25.41 0.12
N ILE A 300 -30.44 -24.66 1.17
CA ILE A 300 -29.90 -24.91 2.51
C ILE A 300 -31.06 -25.12 3.48
N VAL A 301 -30.94 -26.17 4.31
CA VAL A 301 -31.80 -26.39 5.47
C VAL A 301 -30.95 -26.32 6.74
N THR A 302 -31.35 -25.48 7.68
CA THR A 302 -30.74 -25.36 9.02
C THR A 302 -31.81 -25.57 10.09
N PRO A 303 -31.45 -25.77 11.36
CA PRO A 303 -32.40 -25.72 12.46
C PRO A 303 -33.19 -24.39 12.54
N ALA A 304 -32.62 -23.30 12.03
CA ALA A 304 -33.25 -21.97 12.02
C ALA A 304 -34.22 -21.75 10.85
N GLY A 305 -34.16 -22.57 9.80
CA GLY A 305 -35.05 -22.45 8.64
C GLY A 305 -34.50 -23.02 7.34
N ARG A 306 -35.22 -22.78 6.25
CA ARG A 306 -34.88 -23.26 4.90
C ARG A 306 -34.82 -22.10 3.91
N ALA A 307 -33.82 -22.13 3.04
CA ALA A 307 -33.70 -21.23 1.90
C ALA A 307 -33.44 -22.05 0.64
N ASP A 308 -34.11 -21.73 -0.47
CA ASP A 308 -34.00 -22.48 -1.71
C ASP A 308 -33.47 -21.61 -2.85
N SER A 309 -32.51 -22.15 -3.61
CA SER A 309 -31.91 -21.49 -4.78
C SER A 309 -31.38 -20.08 -4.50
N VAL A 310 -30.68 -19.89 -3.37
CA VAL A 310 -30.00 -18.62 -3.06
C VAL A 310 -28.65 -18.56 -3.76
N LEU A 311 -28.19 -17.35 -4.11
CA LEU A 311 -26.89 -17.18 -4.76
C LEU A 311 -25.77 -17.65 -3.81
N GLY A 312 -24.97 -18.61 -4.26
CA GLY A 312 -23.91 -19.23 -3.49
C GLY A 312 -22.69 -19.58 -4.35
N GLY A 313 -21.92 -20.56 -3.92
CA GLY A 313 -20.67 -20.98 -4.57
C GLY A 313 -19.42 -20.23 -4.09
N SER A 314 -18.27 -20.88 -4.24
CA SER A 314 -17.02 -20.48 -3.59
C SER A 314 -16.53 -19.11 -4.07
N ALA A 315 -16.61 -18.84 -5.38
CA ALA A 315 -16.18 -17.57 -5.94
C ALA A 315 -17.13 -16.44 -5.52
N THR A 316 -18.42 -16.72 -5.33
CA THR A 316 -19.39 -15.73 -4.85
C THR A 316 -19.02 -15.21 -3.46
N TYR A 317 -18.95 -16.11 -2.48
CA TYR A 317 -18.66 -15.75 -1.09
C TYR A 317 -17.26 -15.15 -0.94
N PHE A 318 -16.25 -15.76 -1.56
CA PHE A 318 -14.90 -15.22 -1.59
C PHE A 318 -14.86 -13.80 -2.13
N SER A 319 -15.45 -13.57 -3.31
CA SER A 319 -15.35 -12.28 -3.98
C SER A 319 -16.07 -11.17 -3.22
N LEU A 320 -17.22 -11.48 -2.61
CA LEU A 320 -17.94 -10.52 -1.77
C LEU A 320 -17.13 -10.13 -0.54
N ALA A 321 -16.51 -11.09 0.15
CA ALA A 321 -15.66 -10.81 1.31
C ALA A 321 -14.38 -10.05 0.92
N ALA A 322 -13.68 -10.48 -0.13
CA ALA A 322 -12.45 -9.84 -0.60
C ALA A 322 -12.67 -8.39 -1.08
N SER A 323 -13.87 -8.07 -1.59
CA SER A 323 -14.21 -6.74 -2.11
C SER A 323 -14.17 -5.62 -1.06
N TYR A 324 -14.17 -5.97 0.23
CA TYR A 324 -13.98 -5.01 1.31
C TYR A 324 -12.54 -4.49 1.41
N PHE A 325 -11.58 -5.20 0.83
CA PHE A 325 -10.16 -4.92 1.01
C PHE A 325 -9.47 -4.53 -0.30
N THR A 326 -9.85 -5.12 -1.43
CA THR A 326 -9.07 -5.03 -2.68
C THR A 326 -9.94 -5.11 -3.95
N GLU A 327 -9.35 -4.87 -5.13
CA GLU A 327 -10.06 -5.11 -6.40
C GLU A 327 -10.27 -6.61 -6.59
N VAL A 328 -11.50 -7.03 -6.90
CA VAL A 328 -11.79 -8.44 -7.12
C VAL A 328 -12.25 -8.65 -8.55
N ARG A 329 -11.67 -9.67 -9.18
CA ARG A 329 -12.01 -10.11 -10.52
C ARG A 329 -12.44 -11.57 -10.42
N ILE A 330 -13.54 -11.93 -11.07
CA ILE A 330 -14.10 -13.28 -10.97
C ILE A 330 -14.04 -14.00 -12.33
N VAL A 331 -13.60 -15.25 -12.32
CA VAL A 331 -13.73 -16.19 -13.44
C VAL A 331 -14.55 -17.38 -12.99
N ALA A 332 -15.70 -17.55 -13.63
CA ALA A 332 -16.67 -18.61 -13.34
C ALA A 332 -17.47 -18.95 -14.60
N VAL A 333 -18.36 -19.93 -14.49
CA VAL A 333 -19.38 -20.21 -15.51
C VAL A 333 -20.76 -20.24 -14.88
N VAL A 334 -21.74 -19.68 -15.59
CA VAL A 334 -23.14 -19.64 -15.18
C VAL A 334 -24.05 -20.05 -16.34
N GLY A 335 -25.23 -20.57 -16.00
CA GLY A 335 -26.25 -20.99 -16.95
C GLY A 335 -27.18 -19.86 -17.37
N GLU A 336 -28.21 -20.22 -18.12
CA GLU A 336 -29.27 -19.33 -18.59
C GLU A 336 -30.19 -18.84 -17.45
N ASP A 337 -30.21 -19.55 -16.32
CA ASP A 337 -30.95 -19.19 -15.11
C ASP A 337 -30.23 -18.14 -14.24
N PHE A 338 -29.02 -17.70 -14.60
CA PHE A 338 -28.30 -16.63 -13.91
C PHE A 338 -28.75 -15.24 -14.40
N THR A 339 -29.58 -14.59 -13.59
CA THR A 339 -30.26 -13.34 -13.93
C THR A 339 -29.37 -12.12 -13.73
N THR A 340 -29.82 -10.98 -14.26
CA THR A 340 -29.19 -9.67 -14.00
C THR A 340 -29.18 -9.34 -12.51
N ASP A 341 -30.20 -9.75 -11.74
CA ASP A 341 -30.25 -9.51 -10.30
C ASP A 341 -29.15 -10.27 -9.55
N SER A 342 -28.88 -11.52 -9.94
CA SER A 342 -27.74 -12.28 -9.41
C SER A 342 -26.41 -11.60 -9.76
N GLU A 343 -26.26 -11.12 -11.01
CA GLU A 343 -25.05 -10.38 -11.42
C GLU A 343 -24.89 -9.04 -10.69
N ASN A 344 -26.00 -8.37 -10.37
CA ASN A 344 -26.01 -7.08 -9.67
C ASN A 344 -25.47 -7.19 -8.24
N VAL A 345 -25.52 -8.36 -7.61
CA VAL A 345 -24.88 -8.60 -6.29
C VAL A 345 -23.37 -8.30 -6.37
N PHE A 346 -22.71 -8.71 -7.45
CA PHE A 346 -21.29 -8.45 -7.69
C PHE A 346 -21.03 -6.99 -8.07
N LYS A 347 -21.85 -6.44 -8.99
CA LYS A 347 -21.68 -5.06 -9.49
C LYS A 347 -21.82 -4.01 -8.39
N LYS A 348 -22.75 -4.22 -7.43
CA LYS A 348 -22.89 -3.35 -6.24
C LYS A 348 -21.61 -3.25 -5.39
N ARG A 349 -20.71 -4.22 -5.53
CA ARG A 349 -19.40 -4.26 -4.86
C ARG A 349 -18.23 -3.93 -5.77
N SER A 350 -18.49 -3.43 -6.98
CA SER A 350 -17.45 -3.15 -7.98
C SER A 350 -16.59 -4.37 -8.31
N ILE A 351 -17.15 -5.59 -8.19
CA ILE A 351 -16.46 -6.83 -8.57
C ILE A 351 -16.53 -6.96 -10.10
N ASP A 352 -15.38 -7.19 -10.74
CA ASP A 352 -15.30 -7.31 -12.19
C ASP A 352 -15.76 -8.69 -12.66
N THR A 353 -16.89 -8.70 -13.35
CA THR A 353 -17.62 -9.90 -13.78
C THR A 353 -17.38 -10.29 -15.23
N ARG A 354 -16.48 -9.59 -15.96
CA ARG A 354 -16.17 -9.91 -17.37
C ARG A 354 -15.66 -11.33 -17.59
N GLY A 355 -15.06 -11.95 -16.56
CA GLY A 355 -14.62 -13.34 -16.58
C GLY A 355 -15.73 -14.38 -16.34
N ILE A 356 -16.98 -13.98 -16.09
CA ILE A 356 -18.11 -14.91 -15.97
C ILE A 356 -18.57 -15.34 -17.37
N GLN A 357 -18.36 -16.62 -17.68
CA GLN A 357 -18.81 -17.24 -18.91
C GLN A 357 -20.29 -17.63 -18.81
N ARG A 358 -21.09 -17.29 -19.81
CA ARG A 358 -22.48 -17.77 -19.93
C ARG A 358 -22.51 -18.97 -20.88
N ALA A 359 -23.07 -20.09 -20.41
CA ALA A 359 -23.18 -21.33 -21.15
C ALA A 359 -24.64 -21.82 -21.20
N LYS A 360 -24.99 -22.61 -22.23
CA LYS A 360 -26.33 -23.18 -22.39
C LYS A 360 -26.59 -24.24 -21.30
N GLY A 361 -27.73 -24.16 -20.62
CA GLY A 361 -28.07 -25.03 -19.49
C GLY A 361 -28.24 -24.28 -18.17
N LYS A 362 -28.36 -25.02 -17.06
CA LYS A 362 -28.55 -24.45 -15.71
C LYS A 362 -27.21 -24.13 -15.03
N THR A 363 -27.23 -23.18 -14.12
CA THR A 363 -26.10 -22.87 -13.23
C THR A 363 -25.84 -24.03 -12.27
N PHE A 364 -24.60 -24.16 -11.79
CA PHE A 364 -24.23 -25.13 -10.76
C PHE A 364 -25.16 -25.04 -9.55
N ARG A 365 -25.63 -26.18 -9.02
CA ARG A 365 -26.51 -26.23 -7.85
C ARG A 365 -26.00 -27.19 -6.81
N TRP A 366 -25.99 -26.74 -5.58
CA TRP A 366 -25.69 -27.56 -4.42
C TRP A 366 -26.85 -27.48 -3.42
N GLY A 367 -27.17 -28.60 -2.79
CA GLY A 367 -28.18 -28.64 -1.76
C GLY A 367 -27.70 -29.45 -0.58
N GLY A 368 -27.93 -28.93 0.62
CA GLY A 368 -27.53 -29.61 1.83
C GLY A 368 -28.28 -29.14 3.06
N HIS A 369 -28.11 -29.90 4.14
CA HIS A 369 -28.68 -29.59 5.43
C HIS A 369 -27.63 -29.63 6.53
N TYR A 370 -27.84 -28.79 7.54
CA TYR A 370 -27.12 -28.78 8.79
C TYR A 370 -27.97 -29.42 9.88
N LEU A 371 -27.33 -30.25 10.71
CA LEU A 371 -27.96 -30.85 11.89
C LEU A 371 -27.80 -29.90 13.10
N GLU A 372 -28.02 -30.39 14.32
CA GLU A 372 -27.80 -29.59 15.55
C GLU A 372 -26.34 -29.09 15.67
N ASN A 373 -25.37 -29.85 15.16
CA ASN A 373 -24.00 -29.38 15.00
C ASN A 373 -23.83 -28.68 13.65
N LEU A 374 -23.78 -27.35 13.66
CA LEU A 374 -23.63 -26.50 12.47
C LEU A 374 -22.23 -26.54 11.85
N ASN A 375 -21.25 -27.23 12.45
CA ASN A 375 -19.90 -27.30 11.92
C ASN A 375 -19.75 -28.27 10.73
N GLU A 376 -20.72 -29.14 10.48
CA GLU A 376 -20.69 -30.11 9.37
C GLU A 376 -21.97 -30.04 8.52
N ALA A 377 -21.80 -29.84 7.22
CA ALA A 377 -22.90 -29.90 6.25
C ALA A 377 -23.05 -31.31 5.70
N LYS A 378 -24.30 -31.80 5.60
CA LYS A 378 -24.62 -32.99 4.81
C LYS A 378 -25.12 -32.58 3.43
N THR A 379 -24.45 -33.07 2.40
CA THR A 379 -24.87 -32.83 1.01
C THR A 379 -26.02 -33.76 0.65
N ASP A 380 -27.13 -33.18 0.22
CA ASP A 380 -28.30 -33.90 -0.29
C ASP A 380 -28.20 -34.13 -1.79
N PHE A 381 -27.76 -33.10 -2.54
CA PHE A 381 -27.54 -33.21 -3.97
C PHE A 381 -26.44 -32.27 -4.46
N THR A 382 -25.88 -32.60 -5.62
CA THR A 382 -24.88 -31.78 -6.33
C THR A 382 -25.13 -31.92 -7.82
N GLU A 383 -25.57 -30.85 -8.46
CA GLU A 383 -25.84 -30.81 -9.90
C GLU A 383 -24.78 -29.92 -10.55
N LEU A 384 -23.75 -30.54 -11.15
CA LEU A 384 -22.66 -29.81 -11.80
C LEU A 384 -23.16 -28.89 -12.91
N ASN A 385 -24.15 -29.32 -13.70
CA ASN A 385 -24.73 -28.56 -14.81
C ASN A 385 -23.63 -27.94 -15.71
N VAL A 386 -23.71 -26.65 -16.07
CA VAL A 386 -22.69 -25.97 -16.91
C VAL A 386 -21.27 -26.04 -16.34
N PHE A 387 -21.12 -26.30 -15.03
CA PHE A 387 -19.83 -26.41 -14.37
C PHE A 387 -19.08 -27.69 -14.75
N GLU A 388 -19.77 -28.74 -15.18
CA GLU A 388 -19.16 -30.00 -15.61
C GLU A 388 -18.21 -29.81 -16.81
N GLN A 389 -18.59 -28.91 -17.73
CA GLN A 389 -17.81 -28.61 -18.94
C GLN A 389 -16.98 -27.33 -18.79
N PHE A 390 -16.87 -26.80 -17.56
CA PHE A 390 -16.21 -25.54 -17.32
C PHE A 390 -14.72 -25.61 -17.67
N LYS A 391 -14.30 -24.73 -18.56
CA LYS A 391 -12.88 -24.44 -18.81
C LYS A 391 -12.67 -22.96 -18.51
N PRO A 392 -11.96 -22.60 -17.43
CA PRO A 392 -11.66 -21.21 -17.12
C PRO A 392 -10.99 -20.53 -18.31
N ARG A 393 -11.50 -19.35 -18.71
CA ARG A 393 -10.89 -18.49 -19.72
C ARG A 393 -10.56 -17.18 -19.03
N ILE A 394 -9.28 -16.86 -18.95
CA ILE A 394 -8.82 -15.64 -18.28
C ILE A 394 -8.82 -14.49 -19.30
N PRO A 395 -9.65 -13.45 -19.14
CA PRO A 395 -9.58 -12.26 -19.98
C PRO A 395 -8.18 -11.64 -19.98
N SER A 396 -7.78 -11.01 -21.08
CA SER A 396 -6.47 -10.33 -21.19
C SER A 396 -6.26 -9.28 -20.09
N GLU A 397 -7.33 -8.60 -19.71
CA GLU A 397 -7.37 -7.55 -18.69
C GLU A 397 -7.25 -8.09 -17.28
N TYR A 398 -7.27 -9.41 -17.09
CA TYR A 398 -7.11 -10.05 -15.77
C TYR A 398 -5.68 -10.57 -15.57
N LYS A 399 -4.86 -10.61 -16.63
CA LYS A 399 -3.48 -11.16 -16.59
C LYS A 399 -2.51 -10.30 -15.76
N ASP A 400 -2.86 -9.06 -15.47
CA ASP A 400 -2.16 -8.17 -14.55
C ASP A 400 -2.55 -8.35 -13.07
N SER A 401 -3.44 -9.30 -12.75
CA SER A 401 -3.76 -9.61 -11.36
C SER A 401 -2.53 -10.06 -10.58
N GLN A 402 -2.37 -9.51 -9.37
CA GLN A 402 -1.21 -9.78 -8.52
C GLN A 402 -1.44 -10.95 -7.57
N PHE A 403 -2.70 -11.25 -7.25
CA PHE A 403 -3.09 -12.33 -6.35
C PHE A 403 -4.09 -13.24 -7.05
N LEU A 404 -4.01 -14.53 -6.73
CA LEU A 404 -4.88 -15.55 -7.29
C LEU A 404 -5.49 -16.37 -6.15
N PHE A 405 -6.79 -16.58 -6.21
CA PHE A 405 -7.48 -17.55 -5.38
C PHE A 405 -8.11 -18.62 -6.24
N LEU A 406 -7.69 -19.86 -6.00
CA LEU A 406 -8.21 -21.06 -6.62
C LEU A 406 -9.24 -21.67 -5.68
N GLY A 407 -10.49 -21.27 -5.87
CA GLY A 407 -11.62 -21.86 -5.17
C GLY A 407 -11.80 -23.33 -5.52
N ASN A 408 -12.73 -23.97 -4.83
CA ASN A 408 -12.99 -25.40 -4.93
C ASN A 408 -13.52 -25.79 -6.34
N ILE A 409 -12.60 -26.14 -7.24
CA ILE A 409 -12.85 -26.65 -8.59
C ILE A 409 -11.94 -27.87 -8.83
N HIS A 410 -12.13 -28.61 -9.93
CA HIS A 410 -11.29 -29.77 -10.25
C HIS A 410 -9.78 -29.41 -10.20
N PRO A 411 -8.92 -30.18 -9.50
CA PRO A 411 -7.52 -29.81 -9.30
C PRO A 411 -6.74 -29.52 -10.59
N SER A 412 -6.95 -30.28 -11.65
CA SER A 412 -6.31 -30.01 -12.95
C SER A 412 -6.67 -28.64 -13.54
N LEU A 413 -7.88 -28.11 -13.29
CA LEU A 413 -8.26 -26.76 -13.70
C LEU A 413 -7.57 -25.71 -12.84
N GLN A 414 -7.45 -25.95 -11.53
CA GLN A 414 -6.67 -25.09 -10.63
C GLN A 414 -5.22 -24.98 -11.12
N THR A 415 -4.59 -26.11 -11.44
CA THR A 415 -3.24 -26.16 -12.02
C THR A 415 -3.13 -25.39 -13.34
N ALA A 416 -4.08 -25.55 -14.26
CA ALA A 416 -4.08 -24.86 -15.54
C ALA A 416 -4.13 -23.33 -15.38
N VAL A 417 -5.04 -22.84 -14.53
CA VAL A 417 -5.17 -21.40 -14.23
C VAL A 417 -3.91 -20.86 -13.58
N ARG A 418 -3.37 -21.57 -12.58
CA ARG A 418 -2.14 -21.16 -11.90
C ARG A 418 -0.94 -21.07 -12.84
N THR A 419 -0.86 -21.98 -13.81
CA THR A 419 0.19 -22.00 -14.83
C THR A 419 0.03 -20.82 -15.79
N GLU A 420 -1.19 -20.51 -16.23
CA GLU A 420 -1.46 -19.32 -17.06
C GLU A 420 -1.14 -18.01 -16.31
N MET A 421 -1.46 -17.95 -15.02
CA MET A 421 -1.22 -16.81 -14.13
C MET A 421 0.17 -16.87 -13.46
N GLY A 422 1.21 -17.08 -14.25
CA GLY A 422 2.59 -17.26 -13.75
C GLY A 422 3.17 -16.08 -12.94
N GLY A 423 2.67 -14.86 -13.17
CA GLY A 423 3.20 -13.63 -12.58
C GLY A 423 2.61 -13.21 -11.23
N VAL A 424 1.73 -14.02 -10.63
CA VAL A 424 1.10 -13.67 -9.35
C VAL A 424 2.09 -13.74 -8.18
N ARG A 425 1.94 -12.82 -7.23
CA ARG A 425 2.75 -12.71 -6.01
C ARG A 425 2.42 -13.80 -5.00
N LEU A 426 1.14 -14.16 -4.89
CA LEU A 426 0.66 -15.21 -3.99
C LEU A 426 -0.59 -15.88 -4.57
N THR A 427 -0.62 -17.21 -4.45
CA THR A 427 -1.74 -18.07 -4.80
C THR A 427 -2.32 -18.71 -3.54
N GLY A 428 -3.57 -18.39 -3.23
CA GLY A 428 -4.39 -19.12 -2.27
C GLY A 428 -5.13 -20.26 -2.96
N GLY A 429 -5.33 -21.37 -2.27
CA GLY A 429 -6.09 -22.51 -2.77
C GLY A 429 -7.06 -23.05 -1.72
N ASP A 430 -8.17 -23.61 -2.19
CA ASP A 430 -9.11 -24.39 -1.40
C ASP A 430 -9.41 -25.72 -2.14
N THR A 431 -9.89 -26.71 -1.39
CA THR A 431 -10.34 -28.00 -1.91
C THR A 431 -11.51 -28.53 -1.07
N MET A 432 -11.96 -29.74 -1.33
CA MET A 432 -13.02 -30.38 -0.55
C MET A 432 -12.82 -31.89 -0.49
N ASN A 433 -13.52 -32.53 0.44
CA ASN A 433 -13.56 -34.00 0.59
C ASN A 433 -13.76 -34.75 -0.74
N TYR A 434 -14.61 -34.24 -1.64
CA TYR A 434 -14.87 -34.86 -2.95
C TYR A 434 -13.61 -34.98 -3.81
N TRP A 435 -12.79 -33.93 -3.92
CA TRP A 435 -11.56 -33.94 -4.72
C TRP A 435 -10.42 -34.68 -4.02
N ILE A 436 -10.34 -34.58 -2.69
CA ILE A 436 -9.37 -35.34 -1.89
C ILE A 436 -9.56 -36.85 -2.14
N GLN A 437 -10.80 -37.33 -2.25
CA GLN A 437 -11.08 -38.75 -2.47
C GLN A 437 -10.98 -39.18 -3.95
N ARG A 438 -11.43 -38.35 -4.88
CA ARG A 438 -11.61 -38.76 -6.29
C ARG A 438 -10.49 -38.31 -7.24
N ALA A 439 -9.74 -37.27 -6.89
CA ALA A 439 -8.70 -36.66 -7.73
C ALA A 439 -7.41 -36.41 -6.92
N HIS A 440 -7.08 -37.33 -6.01
CA HIS A 440 -5.98 -37.18 -5.05
C HIS A 440 -4.63 -36.93 -5.73
N LYS A 441 -4.35 -37.61 -6.85
CA LYS A 441 -3.07 -37.47 -7.56
C LYS A 441 -2.94 -36.08 -8.17
N GLU A 442 -3.99 -35.62 -8.83
CA GLU A 442 -4.07 -34.29 -9.43
C GLU A 442 -4.02 -33.20 -8.36
N LEU A 443 -4.65 -33.43 -7.21
CA LEU A 443 -4.62 -32.51 -6.07
C LEU A 443 -3.20 -32.33 -5.55
N ILE A 444 -2.43 -33.41 -5.33
CA ILE A 444 -1.04 -33.29 -4.88
C ILE A 444 -0.21 -32.44 -5.85
N GLU A 445 -0.37 -32.60 -7.16
CA GLU A 445 0.35 -31.77 -8.13
C GLU A 445 -0.07 -30.30 -8.06
N THR A 446 -1.36 -30.01 -7.87
CA THR A 446 -1.84 -28.64 -7.67
C THR A 446 -1.27 -28.01 -6.40
N LEU A 447 -1.16 -28.76 -5.30
CA LEU A 447 -0.70 -28.25 -4.02
C LEU A 447 0.73 -27.70 -4.08
N LYS A 448 1.59 -28.25 -4.95
CA LYS A 448 2.94 -27.74 -5.22
C LYS A 448 2.97 -26.34 -5.84
N LEU A 449 1.86 -25.89 -6.42
CA LEU A 449 1.73 -24.60 -7.11
C LEU A 449 0.98 -23.55 -6.28
N VAL A 450 0.45 -23.94 -5.12
CA VAL A 450 -0.29 -23.09 -4.19
C VAL A 450 0.66 -22.60 -3.09
N ASN A 451 0.61 -21.31 -2.77
CA ASN A 451 1.41 -20.76 -1.69
C ASN A 451 0.73 -20.98 -0.34
N VAL A 452 -0.58 -20.72 -0.27
CA VAL A 452 -1.38 -20.88 0.96
C VAL A 452 -2.58 -21.77 0.70
N LEU A 453 -2.67 -22.90 1.38
CA LEU A 453 -3.85 -23.77 1.34
C LEU A 453 -4.79 -23.44 2.51
N LEU A 454 -6.09 -23.28 2.25
CA LEU A 454 -7.08 -22.94 3.27
C LEU A 454 -8.17 -24.01 3.35
N ILE A 455 -8.06 -24.94 4.29
CA ILE A 455 -8.99 -26.09 4.44
C ILE A 455 -9.51 -26.22 5.87
N ASN A 456 -10.47 -27.11 6.13
CA ASN A 456 -10.94 -27.41 7.49
C ASN A 456 -10.20 -28.58 8.15
N ASP A 457 -10.46 -28.83 9.44
CA ASP A 457 -9.86 -29.95 10.20
C ASP A 457 -10.06 -31.32 9.55
N GLY A 458 -11.26 -31.58 9.02
CA GLY A 458 -11.62 -32.85 8.41
C GLY A 458 -10.83 -33.09 7.12
N GLU A 459 -10.76 -32.09 6.27
CA GLU A 459 -10.00 -32.09 5.02
C GLU A 459 -8.50 -32.27 5.27
N ALA A 460 -7.94 -31.57 6.26
CA ALA A 460 -6.52 -31.69 6.61
C ALA A 460 -6.17 -33.12 7.06
N LYS A 461 -6.99 -33.71 7.93
CA LYS A 461 -6.80 -35.10 8.40
C LYS A 461 -6.99 -36.11 7.28
N MET A 462 -7.99 -35.91 6.42
CA MET A 462 -8.29 -36.78 5.29
C MET A 462 -7.15 -36.77 4.27
N LEU A 463 -6.69 -35.58 3.89
CA LEU A 463 -5.59 -35.40 2.94
C LEU A 463 -4.28 -36.00 3.47
N ALA A 464 -4.00 -35.83 4.76
CA ALA A 464 -2.80 -36.39 5.39
C ALA A 464 -2.86 -37.89 5.72
N GLY A 465 -4.06 -38.48 5.73
CA GLY A 465 -4.30 -39.82 6.29
C GLY A 465 -3.86 -39.92 7.76
N ASP A 466 -4.05 -38.86 8.56
CA ASP A 466 -3.61 -38.81 9.97
C ASP A 466 -4.63 -38.07 10.85
N ASN A 467 -5.03 -38.69 11.96
CA ASN A 467 -6.02 -38.11 12.88
C ASN A 467 -5.44 -37.03 13.80
N SER A 468 -4.11 -36.95 13.95
CA SER A 468 -3.48 -35.87 14.71
C SER A 468 -3.34 -34.64 13.83
N LEU A 469 -4.01 -33.55 14.22
CA LEU A 469 -4.00 -32.32 13.43
C LEU A 469 -2.58 -31.75 13.22
N ALA A 470 -1.73 -31.77 14.25
CA ALA A 470 -0.36 -31.28 14.14
C ALA A 470 0.50 -32.10 13.16
N ARG A 471 0.31 -33.43 13.12
CA ARG A 471 0.99 -34.28 12.13
C ARG A 471 0.37 -34.13 10.74
N ALA A 472 -0.95 -34.00 10.67
CA ALA A 472 -1.67 -33.77 9.43
C ALA A 472 -1.20 -32.47 8.77
N ALA A 473 -1.09 -31.38 9.54
CA ALA A 473 -0.58 -30.11 9.05
C ALA A 473 0.83 -30.23 8.44
N ARG A 474 1.75 -30.92 9.13
CA ARG A 474 3.10 -31.16 8.61
C ARG A 474 3.09 -31.96 7.30
N LYS A 475 2.35 -33.07 7.26
CA LYS A 475 2.24 -33.90 6.06
C LYS A 475 1.64 -33.14 4.88
N VAL A 476 0.69 -32.24 5.12
CA VAL A 476 0.08 -31.42 4.06
C VAL A 476 1.06 -30.35 3.57
N LEU A 477 1.84 -29.72 4.45
CA LEU A 477 2.92 -28.81 4.04
C LEU A 477 3.98 -29.54 3.20
N ASP A 478 4.35 -30.78 3.57
CA ASP A 478 5.27 -31.62 2.80
C ASP A 478 4.77 -31.94 1.37
N MET A 479 3.46 -31.74 1.09
CA MET A 479 2.89 -31.90 -0.25
C MET A 479 3.13 -30.70 -1.17
N GLY A 480 3.58 -29.55 -0.65
CA GLY A 480 3.93 -28.38 -1.46
C GLY A 480 3.57 -26.98 -0.93
N PRO A 481 2.42 -26.76 -0.25
CA PRO A 481 2.04 -25.42 0.19
C PRO A 481 3.04 -24.85 1.19
N GLN A 482 3.35 -23.56 1.05
CA GLN A 482 4.28 -22.85 1.94
C GLN A 482 3.62 -22.49 3.27
N ALA A 483 2.31 -22.29 3.27
CA ALA A 483 1.50 -22.14 4.46
C ALA A 483 0.19 -22.92 4.35
N LEU A 484 -0.32 -23.34 5.51
CA LEU A 484 -1.56 -24.07 5.64
C LEU A 484 -2.42 -23.39 6.71
N VAL A 485 -3.60 -22.92 6.31
CA VAL A 485 -4.63 -22.41 7.21
C VAL A 485 -5.67 -23.51 7.42
N ILE A 486 -5.86 -23.89 8.68
CA ILE A 486 -6.88 -24.84 9.11
C ILE A 486 -8.01 -24.08 9.80
N LYS A 487 -9.22 -24.15 9.22
CA LYS A 487 -10.46 -23.57 9.72
C LYS A 487 -11.10 -24.51 10.75
N HIS A 488 -11.33 -24.03 11.98
CA HIS A 488 -11.89 -24.78 13.11
C HIS A 488 -13.36 -24.44 13.41
N GLY A 489 -14.10 -23.94 12.42
CA GLY A 489 -15.47 -23.46 12.64
C GLY A 489 -15.53 -22.33 13.67
N GLU A 490 -16.41 -22.46 14.65
CA GLU A 490 -16.60 -21.47 15.74
C GLU A 490 -15.35 -21.27 16.63
N TYR A 491 -14.35 -22.15 16.55
CA TYR A 491 -13.13 -22.04 17.36
C TYR A 491 -12.00 -21.24 16.69
N GLY A 492 -12.26 -20.64 15.52
CA GLY A 492 -11.33 -19.80 14.78
C GLY A 492 -10.50 -20.56 13.75
N ALA A 493 -9.24 -20.17 13.58
CA ALA A 493 -8.34 -20.77 12.61
C ALA A 493 -6.90 -20.84 13.12
N THR A 494 -6.14 -21.81 12.62
CA THR A 494 -4.70 -21.92 12.88
C THR A 494 -3.95 -21.92 11.57
N ILE A 495 -2.93 -21.07 11.45
CA ILE A 495 -1.98 -21.07 10.33
C ILE A 495 -0.67 -21.76 10.72
N PHE A 496 -0.20 -22.62 9.85
CA PHE A 496 1.07 -23.33 9.90
C PHE A 496 1.95 -22.90 8.74
N PHE A 497 3.27 -22.91 8.93
CA PHE A 497 4.23 -22.44 7.95
C PHE A 497 5.29 -23.51 7.70
N ASP A 498 5.70 -23.65 6.44
CA ASP A 498 6.91 -24.37 6.08
C ASP A 498 8.16 -23.57 6.48
N GLU A 499 9.23 -24.26 6.84
CA GLU A 499 10.41 -23.64 7.45
C GLU A 499 11.14 -22.73 6.47
N GLY A 500 11.41 -21.48 6.88
CA GLY A 500 12.11 -20.49 6.05
C GLY A 500 11.22 -19.78 5.01
N THR A 501 9.93 -20.11 4.94
CA THR A 501 8.96 -19.40 4.11
C THR A 501 8.39 -18.17 4.83
N PHE A 502 8.13 -17.09 4.09
CA PHE A 502 7.58 -15.82 4.61
C PHE A 502 8.34 -15.13 5.77
N GLY A 503 9.54 -15.59 6.15
CA GLY A 503 10.34 -15.05 7.25
C GLY A 503 11.08 -16.14 8.04
N VAL A 504 11.50 -15.83 9.28
CA VAL A 504 12.22 -16.77 10.17
C VAL A 504 11.24 -17.36 11.20
N GLY A 505 11.18 -18.70 11.29
CA GLY A 505 10.44 -19.46 12.30
C GLY A 505 9.24 -20.25 11.76
N SER A 506 8.98 -21.42 12.35
CA SER A 506 7.96 -22.40 11.91
C SER A 506 6.78 -22.56 12.89
N HIS A 507 6.70 -21.74 13.94
CA HIS A 507 5.64 -21.85 14.94
C HIS A 507 4.26 -21.62 14.31
N PRO A 508 3.20 -22.32 14.73
CA PRO A 508 1.86 -22.00 14.28
C PRO A 508 1.33 -20.73 14.96
N PHE A 509 0.39 -20.03 14.31
CA PHE A 509 -0.37 -18.95 14.92
C PHE A 509 -1.86 -19.32 14.93
N ARG A 510 -2.53 -19.09 16.06
CA ARG A 510 -3.96 -19.38 16.22
C ARG A 510 -4.72 -18.08 16.46
N ALA A 511 -5.69 -17.82 15.60
CA ALA A 511 -6.64 -16.72 15.73
C ALA A 511 -7.98 -17.28 16.24
N PRO A 512 -8.52 -16.79 17.36
CA PRO A 512 -9.86 -17.17 17.80
C PRO A 512 -10.93 -16.57 16.88
N ALA A 513 -12.09 -17.22 16.78
CA ALA A 513 -13.25 -16.60 16.15
C ALA A 513 -13.84 -15.52 17.06
N LEU A 514 -14.59 -14.59 16.47
CA LEU A 514 -15.42 -13.65 17.22
C LEU A 514 -16.57 -14.45 17.87
N PRO A 515 -16.75 -14.37 19.20
CA PRO A 515 -17.89 -15.00 19.85
C PRO A 515 -19.20 -14.38 19.33
N ILE A 516 -20.08 -15.23 18.83
CA ILE A 516 -21.42 -14.86 18.39
C ILE A 516 -22.45 -15.61 19.22
N GLU A 517 -23.53 -14.93 19.62
CA GLU A 517 -24.54 -15.49 20.53
C GLU A 517 -25.29 -16.66 19.89
N GLU A 518 -25.53 -16.59 18.57
CA GLU A 518 -26.28 -17.59 17.83
C GLU A 518 -25.76 -17.69 16.39
N VAL A 519 -25.43 -18.91 15.94
CA VAL A 519 -25.11 -19.20 14.54
C VAL A 519 -26.38 -19.69 13.84
N LYS A 520 -26.82 -19.00 12.79
CA LYS A 520 -28.04 -19.37 12.04
C LYS A 520 -27.74 -20.12 10.74
N ASP A 521 -26.75 -19.65 10.00
CA ASP A 521 -26.34 -20.22 8.71
C ASP A 521 -24.82 -20.06 8.55
N PRO A 522 -24.05 -21.17 8.56
CA PRO A 522 -22.61 -21.14 8.35
C PRO A 522 -22.22 -21.30 6.87
N THR A 523 -23.17 -21.36 5.94
CA THR A 523 -22.89 -21.58 4.51
C THR A 523 -22.04 -20.45 3.94
N GLY A 524 -20.97 -20.81 3.23
CA GLY A 524 -20.02 -19.86 2.66
C GLY A 524 -19.09 -19.19 3.67
N ALA A 525 -19.15 -19.53 4.97
CA ALA A 525 -18.27 -18.93 5.98
C ALA A 525 -16.78 -19.21 5.69
N GLY A 526 -16.45 -20.42 5.22
CA GLY A 526 -15.08 -20.80 4.86
C GLY A 526 -14.54 -20.02 3.65
N ASP A 527 -15.35 -19.88 2.60
CA ASP A 527 -15.00 -19.10 1.42
C ASP A 527 -14.91 -17.60 1.72
N SER A 528 -15.82 -17.09 2.57
CA SER A 528 -15.80 -15.69 3.04
C SER A 528 -14.57 -15.41 3.89
N PHE A 529 -14.17 -16.35 4.76
CA PHE A 529 -12.92 -16.27 5.51
C PHE A 529 -11.72 -16.23 4.57
N ALA A 530 -11.67 -17.11 3.56
CA ALA A 530 -10.61 -17.10 2.55
C ALA A 530 -10.59 -15.77 1.77
N GLY A 531 -11.76 -15.21 1.44
CA GLY A 531 -11.91 -13.91 0.80
C GLY A 531 -11.39 -12.76 1.65
N GLY A 532 -11.73 -12.74 2.94
CA GLY A 532 -11.19 -11.77 3.88
C GLY A 532 -9.68 -11.88 4.05
N PHE A 533 -9.16 -13.10 4.22
CA PHE A 533 -7.73 -13.38 4.36
C PHE A 533 -6.94 -12.92 3.12
N MET A 534 -7.31 -13.41 1.94
CA MET A 534 -6.63 -13.06 0.70
C MET A 534 -6.84 -11.59 0.31
N GLY A 535 -8.04 -11.04 0.54
CA GLY A 535 -8.34 -9.65 0.30
C GLY A 535 -7.50 -8.72 1.17
N TYR A 536 -7.37 -9.04 2.46
CA TYR A 536 -6.51 -8.29 3.38
C TYR A 536 -5.05 -8.33 2.94
N ILE A 537 -4.50 -9.52 2.67
CA ILE A 537 -3.12 -9.67 2.18
C ILE A 537 -2.90 -8.87 0.89
N ALA A 538 -3.84 -8.93 -0.05
CA ALA A 538 -3.76 -8.19 -1.30
C ALA A 538 -3.90 -6.68 -1.13
N SER A 539 -4.40 -6.19 0.00
CA SER A 539 -4.38 -4.76 0.33
C SER A 539 -3.09 -4.32 1.04
N GLN A 540 -2.23 -5.28 1.41
CA GLN A 540 -0.93 -4.99 2.02
C GLN A 540 0.17 -4.79 0.96
N GLY A 541 1.12 -3.89 1.25
CA GLY A 541 2.28 -3.66 0.40
C GLY A 541 3.33 -4.77 0.48
N GLU A 542 3.38 -5.48 1.61
CA GLU A 542 4.37 -6.50 1.92
C GLU A 542 3.73 -7.89 2.01
N LEU A 543 4.54 -8.93 1.79
CA LEU A 543 4.12 -10.32 1.92
C LEU A 543 5.10 -11.03 2.85
N ASN A 544 4.76 -11.06 4.13
CA ASN A 544 5.57 -11.62 5.19
C ASN A 544 4.68 -12.29 6.24
N ARG A 545 5.28 -13.03 7.16
CA ARG A 545 4.58 -13.77 8.20
C ARG A 545 3.78 -12.92 9.19
N GLU A 546 4.06 -11.63 9.35
CA GLU A 546 3.25 -10.75 10.21
C GLU A 546 1.95 -10.32 9.52
N VAL A 547 1.95 -10.31 8.18
CA VAL A 547 0.79 -10.00 7.35
C VAL A 547 -0.16 -11.19 7.19
N LEU A 548 0.38 -12.41 7.11
CA LEU A 548 -0.37 -13.67 7.06
C LEU A 548 -0.85 -14.06 8.47
#